data_AF-A0A9E4C3H5-F1
#
_entry.id   AF-A0A9E4C3H5-F1
#
_cell.length_a   1.000
_cell.length_b   1.000
_cell.length_c   1.000
_cell.angle_alpha   90.00
_cell.angle_beta   90.00
_cell.angle_gamma   90.00
#
_symmetry.space_group_name_H-M   'P 1'
#
loop_
_entity.id
_entity.type
_entity.pdbx_description
1 polymer ?
#
loop_
_entity_poly.entity_id
_entity_poly.type
_entity_poly.pdbx_seq_one_letter_code
_entity_poly.pdbx_strand_id
1 'polypeptide(L)'
;YARRLSGGPVMLINEKTVKELPKSVFSLRHKTVIDYDVDHITRLLVESKSQKIDIVRKAKKKWDLHVTTADGKKEKLIGRHKHVDDLLWDIKWSNSIDYVDDPGSDLSKYGLALTDGKGAPLRFTLWLKKKEDAPVEDKSLIIGRFL
;
A
#
# COMPACT_ATOMS: atom_id res chain seq x y z
N TYR A 1 14.06 -9.29 28.65
CA TYR A 1 13.32 -8.90 29.86
C TYR A 1 13.68 -7.45 30.19
N ALA A 2 12.68 -6.58 30.39
CA ALA A 2 12.88 -5.17 30.74
C ALA A 2 12.25 -4.90 32.11
N ARG A 3 12.96 -4.20 33.00
CA ARG A 3 12.48 -3.90 34.36
C ARG A 3 12.54 -2.40 34.62
N ARG A 4 11.45 -1.84 35.13
CA ARG A 4 11.39 -0.44 35.55
C ARG A 4 11.97 -0.32 36.97
N LEU A 5 12.96 0.55 37.16
CA LEU A 5 13.62 0.75 38.48
C LEU A 5 12.87 1.74 39.37
N SER A 6 12.22 2.74 38.77
CA SER A 6 11.45 3.77 39.48
C SER A 6 10.46 4.44 38.52
N GLY A 7 9.56 5.28 39.03
CA GLY A 7 8.47 5.93 38.27
C GLY A 7 8.89 6.84 37.11
N GLY A 8 10.18 6.97 36.80
CA GLY A 8 10.70 7.68 35.62
C GLY A 8 10.66 6.85 34.32
N PRO A 9 11.11 7.42 33.19
CA PRO A 9 11.10 6.77 31.87
C PRO A 9 12.28 5.80 31.65
N VAL A 10 13.11 5.56 32.66
CA VAL A 10 14.32 4.73 32.55
C VAL A 10 14.00 3.25 32.82
N MET A 11 14.39 2.40 31.88
CA MET A 11 14.21 0.95 31.94
C MET A 11 15.57 0.26 32.02
N LEU A 12 15.70 -0.74 32.90
CA LEU A 12 16.81 -1.68 32.84
C LEU A 12 16.52 -2.76 31.81
N ILE A 13 17.51 -3.01 30.96
CA ILE A 13 17.51 -4.11 30.00
C ILE A 13 18.83 -4.88 30.12
N ASN A 14 18.81 -6.16 29.78
CA ASN A 14 20.00 -7.00 29.79
C ASN A 14 20.99 -6.53 28.70
N GLU A 15 22.28 -6.58 28.99
CA GLU A 15 23.35 -6.20 28.07
C GLU A 15 23.30 -6.95 26.72
N LYS A 16 22.94 -8.23 26.73
CA LYS A 16 22.75 -9.03 25.51
C LYS A 16 21.66 -8.43 24.62
N THR A 17 20.55 -7.97 25.22
CA THR A 17 19.48 -7.29 24.48
C THR A 17 19.97 -5.96 23.88
N VAL A 18 20.82 -5.20 24.58
CA VAL A 18 21.42 -3.98 24.02
C VAL A 18 22.30 -4.29 22.81
N LYS A 19 23.06 -5.39 22.86
CA LYS A 19 23.92 -5.84 21.76
C LYS A 19 23.13 -6.35 20.55
N GLU A 20 21.95 -6.92 20.78
CA GLU A 20 21.03 -7.42 19.74
C GLU A 20 20.11 -6.33 19.15
N LEU A 21 20.02 -5.15 19.79
CA LEU A 21 19.22 -4.06 19.25
C LEU A 21 19.79 -3.59 17.90
N PRO A 22 18.93 -3.40 16.89
CA PRO A 22 19.35 -2.82 15.63
C PRO A 22 19.98 -1.44 15.87
N LYS A 23 21.22 -1.27 15.43
CA LYS A 23 21.98 -0.02 15.62
C LYS A 23 21.51 1.13 14.71
N SER A 24 20.66 0.83 13.73
CA SER A 24 20.10 1.82 12.81
C SER A 24 18.65 2.11 13.16
N VAL A 25 18.32 3.41 13.27
CA VAL A 25 16.95 3.92 13.46
C VAL A 25 16.01 3.41 12.37
N PHE A 26 16.51 3.23 11.15
CA PHE A 26 15.74 2.68 10.03
C PHE A 26 15.21 1.27 10.34
N SER A 27 16.02 0.42 10.99
CA SER A 27 15.63 -0.95 11.33
C SER A 27 14.58 -1.01 12.45
N LEU A 28 14.40 0.08 13.20
CA LEU A 28 13.38 0.20 14.24
C LEU A 28 12.06 0.79 13.71
N ARG A 29 12.06 1.38 12.51
CA ARG A 29 10.87 2.00 11.92
C ARG A 29 9.89 0.93 11.43
N HIS A 30 8.60 1.16 11.62
CA HIS A 30 7.56 0.35 11.01
C HIS A 30 7.61 0.47 9.48
N LYS A 31 7.83 -0.63 8.76
CA LYS A 31 8.11 -0.61 7.32
C LYS A 31 6.90 -0.81 6.41
N THR A 32 5.73 -1.12 6.97
CA THR A 32 4.50 -1.32 6.21
C THR A 32 4.14 -0.05 5.43
N VAL A 33 3.92 -0.21 4.12
CA VAL A 33 3.61 0.90 3.22
C VAL A 33 2.19 1.41 3.47
N ILE A 34 1.21 0.50 3.53
CA ILE A 34 -0.21 0.81 3.81
C ILE A 34 -0.77 -0.25 4.74
N ASP A 35 -1.30 0.20 5.88
CA ASP A 35 -1.97 -0.67 6.84
C ASP A 35 -3.48 -0.77 6.55
N TYR A 36 -3.95 -2.00 6.35
CA TYR A 36 -5.36 -2.36 6.13
C TYR A 36 -5.62 -3.86 6.34
N ASP A 37 -6.92 -4.19 6.44
CA ASP A 37 -7.39 -5.57 6.36
C ASP A 37 -7.94 -5.86 4.95
N VAL A 38 -7.47 -6.96 4.35
CA VAL A 38 -7.91 -7.41 3.02
C VAL A 38 -9.40 -7.74 3.02
N ASP A 39 -9.94 -8.20 4.16
CA ASP A 39 -11.35 -8.52 4.27
C ASP A 39 -12.25 -7.27 4.29
N HIS A 40 -11.72 -6.13 4.72
CA HIS A 40 -12.43 -4.85 4.72
C HIS A 40 -12.39 -4.12 3.36
N ILE A 41 -11.61 -4.59 2.38
CA ILE A 41 -11.55 -3.94 1.06
C ILE A 41 -12.87 -4.14 0.30
N THR A 42 -13.45 -3.03 -0.15
CA THR A 42 -14.71 -3.00 -0.92
C THR A 42 -14.49 -2.64 -2.39
N ARG A 43 -13.45 -1.86 -2.68
CA ARG A 43 -13.10 -1.45 -4.05
C ARG A 43 -11.60 -1.23 -4.17
N LEU A 44 -11.07 -1.57 -5.33
CA LEU A 44 -9.72 -1.23 -5.76
C LEU A 44 -9.82 -0.51 -7.10
N LEU A 45 -9.15 0.62 -7.21
CA LEU A 45 -9.02 1.37 -8.45
C LEU A 45 -7.54 1.46 -8.82
N VAL A 46 -7.23 1.08 -10.06
CA VAL A 46 -5.90 1.21 -10.64
C VAL A 46 -5.98 2.20 -11.79
N GLU A 47 -5.23 3.28 -11.70
CA GLU A 47 -5.22 4.35 -12.69
C GLU A 47 -3.82 4.49 -13.29
N SER A 48 -3.77 4.48 -14.62
CA SER A 48 -2.67 5.04 -15.40
C SER A 48 -3.24 6.18 -16.25
N LYS A 49 -2.38 6.90 -16.97
CA LYS A 49 -2.88 7.92 -17.90
C LYS A 49 -3.71 7.33 -19.05
N SER A 50 -3.41 6.10 -19.46
CA SER A 50 -4.03 5.46 -20.62
C SER A 50 -5.26 4.62 -20.29
N GLN A 51 -5.43 4.21 -19.03
CA GLN A 51 -6.51 3.32 -18.63
C GLN A 51 -6.81 3.42 -17.14
N LYS A 52 -8.05 3.08 -16.82
CA LYS A 52 -8.58 2.99 -15.47
C LYS A 52 -9.22 1.63 -15.27
N ILE A 53 -8.75 0.88 -14.28
CA ILE A 53 -9.31 -0.42 -13.91
C ILE A 53 -10.05 -0.27 -12.58
N ASP A 54 -11.34 -0.51 -12.59
CA ASP A 54 -12.24 -0.42 -11.45
C ASP A 54 -12.69 -1.82 -11.01
N ILE A 55 -12.33 -2.20 -9.79
CA ILE A 55 -12.52 -3.53 -9.22
C ILE A 55 -13.40 -3.39 -7.98
N VAL A 56 -14.65 -3.84 -8.07
CA VAL A 56 -15.65 -3.70 -7.00
C VAL A 56 -15.96 -5.06 -6.40
N ARG A 57 -15.86 -5.19 -5.07
CA ARG A 57 -16.24 -6.41 -4.35
C ARG A 57 -17.77 -6.53 -4.36
N LYS A 58 -18.29 -7.65 -4.87
CA LYS A 58 -19.72 -7.95 -4.86
C LYS A 58 -20.09 -8.91 -3.74
N ALA A 59 -19.22 -9.88 -3.45
CA ALA A 59 -19.34 -10.81 -2.34
C ALA A 59 -17.96 -11.41 -2.02
N LYS A 60 -17.90 -12.29 -1.00
CA LYS A 60 -16.69 -13.04 -0.69
C LYS A 60 -16.19 -13.80 -1.93
N LYS A 61 -14.92 -13.59 -2.32
CA LYS A 61 -14.30 -14.15 -3.53
C LYS A 61 -15.00 -13.81 -4.86
N LYS A 62 -15.84 -12.76 -4.89
CA LYS A 62 -16.51 -12.29 -6.11
C LYS A 62 -16.22 -10.82 -6.34
N TRP A 63 -15.52 -10.55 -7.42
CA TRP A 63 -15.12 -9.22 -7.86
C TRP A 63 -15.71 -8.90 -9.23
N ASP A 64 -16.10 -7.65 -9.42
CA ASP A 64 -16.59 -7.12 -10.70
C ASP A 64 -15.55 -6.13 -11.22
N LEU A 65 -14.98 -6.43 -12.39
CA LEU A 65 -13.85 -5.70 -12.95
C LEU A 65 -14.28 -4.97 -14.21
N HIS A 66 -13.97 -3.68 -14.28
CA HIS A 66 -14.20 -2.87 -15.47
C HIS A 66 -12.92 -2.13 -15.84
N VAL A 67 -12.59 -2.14 -17.12
CA VAL A 67 -11.54 -1.27 -17.67
C VAL A 67 -12.19 -0.13 -18.43
N THR A 68 -11.66 1.08 -18.27
CA THR A 68 -11.99 2.25 -19.07
C THR A 68 -10.72 2.69 -19.77
N THR A 69 -10.70 2.70 -21.10
CA THR A 69 -9.55 3.16 -21.89
C THR A 69 -9.52 4.68 -21.96
N ALA A 70 -8.41 5.26 -22.43
CA ALA A 70 -8.26 6.70 -22.67
C ALA A 70 -9.37 7.27 -23.56
N ASP A 71 -9.89 6.49 -24.50
CA ASP A 71 -10.98 6.86 -25.41
C ASP A 71 -12.36 6.84 -24.72
N GLY A 72 -12.41 6.57 -23.41
CA GLY A 72 -13.64 6.52 -22.61
C GLY A 72 -14.44 5.22 -22.75
N LYS A 73 -13.96 4.26 -23.55
CA LYS A 73 -14.63 2.96 -23.73
C LYS A 73 -14.53 2.15 -22.45
N LYS A 74 -15.69 1.75 -21.89
CA LYS A 74 -15.78 0.92 -20.69
C LYS A 74 -16.15 -0.52 -21.05
N GLU A 75 -15.33 -1.47 -20.61
CA GLU A 75 -15.53 -2.90 -20.85
C GLU A 75 -15.44 -3.69 -19.56
N LYS A 76 -16.25 -4.75 -19.45
CA LYS A 76 -16.18 -5.68 -18.33
C LYS A 76 -15.05 -6.68 -18.56
N LEU A 77 -14.18 -6.85 -17.57
CA LEU A 77 -13.11 -7.83 -17.60
C LEU A 77 -13.53 -9.11 -16.88
N ILE A 78 -13.15 -10.25 -17.43
CA ILE A 78 -13.24 -11.54 -16.74
C ILE A 78 -11.94 -11.72 -15.94
N GLY A 79 -12.02 -11.48 -14.63
CA GLY A 79 -10.91 -11.66 -13.70
C GLY A 79 -11.11 -12.87 -12.79
N ARG A 80 -10.03 -13.62 -12.53
CA ARG A 80 -10.03 -14.65 -11.48
C ARG A 80 -9.89 -13.95 -10.11
N HIS A 81 -10.79 -14.23 -9.18
CA HIS A 81 -10.78 -13.62 -7.86
C HIS A 81 -9.43 -13.77 -7.14
N LYS A 82 -8.77 -14.92 -7.32
CA LYS A 82 -7.47 -15.23 -6.72
C LYS A 82 -6.41 -14.19 -7.05
N HIS A 83 -6.35 -13.69 -8.29
CA HIS A 83 -5.34 -12.68 -8.65
C HIS A 83 -5.61 -11.32 -7.98
N VAL A 84 -6.88 -10.96 -7.77
CA VAL A 84 -7.24 -9.75 -7.04
C VAL A 84 -6.86 -9.90 -5.57
N ASP A 85 -7.20 -11.05 -4.98
CA ASP A 85 -6.89 -11.35 -3.59
C ASP A 85 -5.37 -11.40 -3.37
N ASP A 86 -4.61 -12.07 -4.25
CA ASP A 86 -3.15 -12.15 -4.21
C ASP A 86 -2.52 -10.74 -4.30
N LEU A 87 -2.98 -9.88 -5.24
CA LEU A 87 -2.53 -8.48 -5.34
C LEU A 87 -2.76 -7.69 -4.05
N LEU A 88 -3.92 -7.87 -3.41
CA LEU A 88 -4.22 -7.20 -2.13
C LEU A 88 -3.34 -7.72 -0.99
N TRP A 89 -2.94 -9.00 -1.02
CA TRP A 89 -1.99 -9.53 -0.05
C TRP A 89 -0.57 -9.02 -0.31
N ASP A 90 -0.15 -8.96 -1.57
CA ASP A 90 1.17 -8.45 -1.97
C ASP A 90 1.35 -6.99 -1.54
N ILE A 91 0.34 -6.13 -1.73
CA ILE A 91 0.38 -4.74 -1.28
C ILE A 91 0.43 -4.66 0.26
N LYS A 92 -0.35 -5.47 0.96
CA LYS A 92 -0.37 -5.48 2.44
C LYS A 92 0.98 -5.90 3.03
N TRP A 93 1.68 -6.82 2.36
CA TRP A 93 2.95 -7.38 2.83
C TRP A 93 4.15 -6.64 2.25
N SER A 94 3.92 -5.63 1.42
CA SER A 94 4.96 -4.76 0.89
C SER A 94 5.58 -3.93 2.01
N ASN A 95 6.90 -3.93 2.05
CA ASN A 95 7.70 -3.23 3.03
C ASN A 95 8.59 -2.19 2.36
N SER A 96 8.73 -1.05 3.03
CA SER A 96 9.64 0.02 2.63
C SER A 96 11.10 -0.43 2.84
N ILE A 97 11.91 -0.29 1.80
CA ILE A 97 13.35 -0.60 1.82
C ILE A 97 14.18 0.63 2.17
N ASP A 98 13.67 1.83 1.90
CA ASP A 98 14.29 3.11 2.24
C ASP A 98 13.24 4.21 2.37
N TYR A 99 13.61 5.35 2.95
CA TYR A 99 12.78 6.56 3.04
C TYR A 99 13.55 7.76 2.53
N VAL A 100 12.85 8.60 1.77
CA VAL A 100 13.38 9.89 1.35
C VAL A 100 12.79 10.96 2.27
N ASP A 101 13.62 11.59 3.09
CA ASP A 101 13.16 12.57 4.09
C ASP A 101 12.71 13.90 3.45
N ASP A 102 13.33 14.30 2.33
CA ASP A 102 12.92 15.45 1.52
C ASP A 102 12.99 15.09 0.02
N PRO A 103 11.89 14.60 -0.58
CA PRO A 103 11.89 14.20 -1.98
C PRO A 103 11.97 15.39 -2.95
N GLY A 104 11.87 16.63 -2.46
CA GLY A 104 11.70 17.81 -3.30
C GLY A 104 10.44 17.72 -4.18
N SER A 105 10.33 18.61 -5.17
CA SER A 105 9.20 18.64 -6.11
C SER A 105 9.39 17.72 -7.33
N ASP A 106 10.63 17.31 -7.61
CA ASP A 106 10.95 16.49 -8.78
C ASP A 106 10.86 15.00 -8.47
N LEU A 107 9.64 14.49 -8.58
CA LEU A 107 9.33 13.08 -8.38
C LEU A 107 9.80 12.17 -9.53
N SER A 108 10.32 12.75 -10.63
CA SER A 108 10.79 12.01 -11.79
C SER A 108 12.00 11.13 -11.46
N LYS A 109 12.86 11.59 -10.53
CA LYS A 109 14.03 10.86 -10.03
C LYS A 109 13.68 9.53 -9.38
N TYR A 110 12.44 9.40 -8.92
CA TYR A 110 11.91 8.19 -8.28
C TYR A 110 10.97 7.39 -9.21
N GLY A 111 10.85 7.79 -10.49
CA GLY A 111 9.90 7.17 -11.42
C GLY A 111 8.44 7.40 -11.04
N LEU A 112 8.16 8.43 -10.23
CA LEU A 112 6.83 8.78 -9.72
C LEU A 112 6.18 9.97 -10.46
N ALA A 113 6.92 10.60 -11.38
CA ALA A 113 6.34 11.63 -12.22
C ALA A 113 5.25 11.03 -13.12
N LEU A 114 4.07 11.65 -13.11
CA LEU A 114 2.92 11.27 -13.93
C LEU A 114 3.16 11.66 -15.40
N THR A 115 4.07 10.97 -16.07
CA THR A 115 4.42 11.17 -17.48
C THR A 115 3.82 10.08 -18.37
N ASP A 116 3.89 10.30 -19.68
CA ASP A 116 3.33 9.40 -20.70
C ASP A 116 4.41 8.46 -21.21
N GLY A 117 4.05 7.20 -21.46
CA GLY A 117 4.92 6.23 -22.14
C GLY A 117 5.42 5.08 -21.26
N LYS A 118 6.45 4.38 -21.75
CA LYS A 118 7.09 3.27 -21.00
C LYS A 118 7.73 3.83 -19.73
N GLY A 119 7.19 3.44 -18.57
CA GLY A 119 7.67 3.89 -17.26
C GLY A 119 6.66 4.73 -16.47
N ALA A 120 5.48 5.03 -17.03
CA ALA A 120 4.44 5.77 -16.33
C ALA A 120 4.03 5.07 -15.01
N PRO A 121 3.90 5.82 -13.90
CA PRO A 121 3.51 5.26 -12.63
C PRO A 121 2.02 4.86 -12.63
N LEU A 122 1.69 3.93 -11.74
CA LEU A 122 0.31 3.50 -11.48
C LEU A 122 -0.16 4.08 -10.15
N ARG A 123 -1.34 4.69 -10.14
CA ARG A 123 -2.03 5.06 -8.91
C ARG A 123 -2.96 3.94 -8.51
N PHE A 124 -2.84 3.48 -7.28
CA PHE A 124 -3.75 2.52 -6.67
C PHE A 124 -4.54 3.24 -5.59
N THR A 125 -5.86 3.09 -5.62
CA THR A 125 -6.76 3.59 -4.57
C THR A 125 -7.57 2.43 -4.02
N LEU A 126 -7.51 2.23 -2.71
CA LEU A 126 -8.19 1.17 -1.98
C LEU A 126 -9.29 1.80 -1.13
N TRP A 127 -10.53 1.36 -1.28
CA TRP A 127 -11.61 1.72 -0.36
C TRP A 127 -11.86 0.56 0.59
N LEU A 128 -11.87 0.87 1.88
CA LEU A 128 -12.10 -0.08 2.95
C LEU A 128 -13.30 0.33 3.81
N LYS A 129 -13.98 -0.68 4.34
CA LYS A 129 -15.12 -0.52 5.22
C LYS A 129 -15.01 -1.53 6.37
N LYS A 130 -14.67 -1.02 7.57
CA LYS A 130 -14.36 -1.86 8.75
C LYS A 130 -15.58 -2.67 9.24
N LYS A 131 -16.79 -2.13 9.07
CA LYS A 131 -18.08 -2.74 9.44
C LYS A 131 -19.17 -2.22 8.51
N GLU A 132 -20.31 -2.90 8.42
CA GLU A 132 -21.41 -2.53 7.52
C GLU A 132 -21.94 -1.10 7.74
N ASP A 133 -21.84 -0.55 8.95
CA ASP A 133 -22.24 0.84 9.25
C ASP A 133 -21.06 1.82 9.38
N ALA A 134 -19.83 1.36 9.17
CA ALA A 134 -18.65 2.22 9.26
C ALA A 134 -18.53 3.16 8.04
N PRO A 135 -17.97 4.37 8.20
CA PRO A 135 -17.62 5.22 7.07
C PRO A 135 -16.62 4.49 6.16
N VAL A 136 -16.73 4.74 4.85
CA VAL A 136 -15.76 4.24 3.87
C VAL A 136 -14.52 5.12 3.97
N GLU A 137 -13.38 4.48 4.24
CA GLU A 137 -12.07 5.13 4.21
C GLU A 137 -11.39 4.76 2.88
N ASP A 138 -10.69 5.70 2.25
CA ASP A 138 -9.83 5.43 1.10
C ASP A 138 -8.34 5.62 1.43
N LYS A 139 -7.50 4.82 0.80
CA LYS A 139 -6.05 4.91 0.87
C LYS A 139 -5.48 4.87 -0.53
N SER A 140 -4.61 5.82 -0.85
CA SER A 140 -4.00 5.95 -2.18
C SER A 140 -2.48 5.77 -2.11
N LEU A 141 -1.92 5.07 -3.10
CA LEU A 141 -0.48 5.00 -3.33
C LEU A 141 -0.16 5.18 -4.81
N ILE A 142 1.04 5.68 -5.09
CA ILE A 142 1.61 5.75 -6.44
C ILE A 142 2.79 4.79 -6.49
N ILE A 143 2.78 3.89 -7.46
CA ILE A 143 3.86 2.93 -7.70
C ILE A 143 4.51 3.30 -9.03
N GLY A 144 5.79 3.69 -8.97
CA GLY A 144 6.63 3.81 -10.15
C GLY A 144 6.91 2.43 -10.76
N ARG A 145 7.03 2.34 -12.08
CA ARG A 145 7.35 1.07 -12.72
C ARG A 145 8.83 0.76 -12.50
N PHE A 146 9.14 -0.34 -11.81
CA PHE A 146 10.51 -0.84 -11.69
C PHE A 146 11.01 -1.25 -13.09
N LEU A 147 12.12 -0.64 -13.52
CA LEU A 147 12.87 -1.00 -14.73
C LEU A 147 13.60 -2.32 -14.53
#